data_AF-A0A0F9IUH2-F1
#
_entry.id   AF-A0A0F9IUH2-F1
#
_cell.length_a   1.000
_cell.length_b   1.000
_cell.length_c   1.000
_cell.angle_alpha   90.00
_cell.angle_beta   90.00
_cell.angle_gamma   90.00
#
_symmetry.space_group_name_H-M   'P 1'
#
loop_
_entity.id
_entity.type
_entity.pdbx_description
1 polymer ?
#
loop_
_entity_poly.entity_id
_entity_poly.type
_entity_poly.pdbx_seq_one_letter_code
_entity_poly.pdbx_strand_id
1 'polypeptide(L)' 'MPVTVRKIPVKGNKDWAIVEVSTGQIKGRSTTKAKAQASANARNASKHGFKPTRR' A
#
# COMPACT_ATOMS: atom_id res chain seq x y z
N MET A 1 6.48 8.75 3.75
CA MET A 1 5.69 8.94 2.52
C MET A 1 4.49 8.01 2.62
N PRO A 2 3.32 8.59 2.90
CA PRO A 2 2.08 7.85 3.02
C PRO A 2 1.67 7.28 1.66
N VAL A 3 1.01 6.12 1.69
CA VAL A 3 0.45 5.46 0.50
C VAL A 3 -1.06 5.35 0.62
N THR A 4 -1.76 5.40 -0.52
CA THR A 4 -3.21 5.26 -0.64
C THR A 4 -3.56 4.16 -1.63
N VAL A 5 -4.79 3.66 -1.54
CA VAL A 5 -5.31 2.64 -2.47
C VAL A 5 -6.16 3.32 -3.54
N ARG A 6 -5.85 3.07 -4.82
CA ARG A 6 -6.63 3.56 -5.96
C ARG A 6 -7.05 2.39 -6.84
N LYS A 7 -8.27 2.45 -7.39
CA LYS A 7 -8.71 1.51 -8.41
C LYS A 7 -8.07 1.93 -9.74
N ILE A 8 -7.10 1.18 -10.22
CA ILE A 8 -6.45 1.38 -11.51
C ILE A 8 -6.70 0.08 -12.29
N PRO A 9 -7.60 0.08 -13.30
CA PRO A 9 -7.84 -1.11 -14.10
C PRO A 9 -6.55 -1.47 -14.84
N VAL A 10 -6.01 -2.65 -14.57
CA VAL A 10 -4.85 -3.20 -15.26
C VAL A 10 -5.29 -4.49 -15.93
N LYS A 11 -4.89 -4.68 -17.20
CA LYS A 11 -5.08 -5.94 -17.93
C LYS A 11 -4.54 -7.10 -17.08
N GLY A 12 -5.43 -7.95 -16.53
CA GLY A 12 -5.05 -9.10 -15.67
C GLY A 12 -5.58 -9.12 -14.23
N ASN A 13 -6.77 -8.59 -13.94
CA ASN A 13 -7.52 -8.75 -12.66
C ASN A 13 -6.87 -8.17 -11.39
N LYS A 14 -5.89 -7.27 -11.52
CA LYS A 14 -5.27 -6.55 -10.39
C LYS A 14 -5.67 -5.09 -10.40
N ASP A 15 -6.95 -4.85 -10.13
CA ASP A 15 -7.57 -3.52 -10.26
C ASP A 15 -7.18 -2.55 -9.13
N TRP A 16 -6.50 -3.01 -8.08
CA TRP A 16 -6.20 -2.18 -6.91
C TRP A 16 -4.71 -1.89 -6.81
N ALA A 17 -4.33 -0.63 -6.99
CA ALA A 17 -2.96 -0.16 -6.88
C ALA A 17 -2.74 0.58 -5.56
N ILE A 18 -1.56 0.39 -4.99
CA ILE A 18 -1.07 1.11 -3.82
C ILE A 18 -0.15 2.20 -4.34
N VAL A 19 -0.57 3.44 -4.17
CA VAL A 19 0.05 4.62 -4.78
C VAL A 19 0.64 5.49 -3.68
N GLU A 20 1.88 5.91 -3.84
CA GLU A 20 2.51 6.88 -2.97
C GLU A 20 1.91 8.27 -3.19
N VAL A 21 1.47 8.92 -2.11
CA VAL A 21 0.70 10.18 -2.18
C VAL A 21 1.56 11.33 -2.72
N SER A 22 2.85 11.37 -2.37
CA SER A 22 3.75 12.47 -2.74
C SER A 22 4.22 12.41 -4.19
N THR A 23 4.39 11.22 -4.76
CA THR A 23 5.01 11.02 -6.08
C THR A 23 4.04 10.46 -7.12
N GLY A 24 2.87 9.96 -6.70
CA GLY A 24 1.95 9.23 -7.59
C GLY A 24 2.48 7.86 -8.04
N GLN A 25 3.64 7.41 -7.53
CA GLN A 25 4.22 6.13 -7.95
C GLN A 25 3.46 4.93 -7.40
N ILE A 26 3.28 3.91 -8.23
CA ILE A 26 2.70 2.63 -7.82
C ILE A 26 3.75 1.82 -7.05
N LYS A 27 3.52 1.59 -5.76
CA LYS A 27 4.38 0.78 -4.86
C LYS A 27 3.92 -0.69 -4.74
N GLY A 28 2.74 -1.01 -5.28
CA GLY A 28 2.21 -2.36 -5.28
C GLY A 28 0.86 -2.48 -5.97
N ARG A 29 0.45 -3.71 -6.29
CA ARG A 29 -0.86 -4.02 -6.87
C ARG A 29 -1.48 -5.23 -6.17
N SER A 30 -2.80 -5.32 -6.19
CA SER A 30 -3.56 -6.41 -5.60
C SER A 30 -4.86 -6.64 -6.37
N THR A 31 -5.38 -7.86 -6.26
CA THR A 31 -6.64 -8.27 -6.89
C THR A 31 -7.86 -7.71 -6.16
N THR A 32 -7.79 -7.53 -4.84
CA THR A 32 -8.90 -7.02 -4.01
C THR A 32 -8.51 -5.76 -3.25
N LYS A 33 -9.52 -4.90 -3.00
CA LYS A 33 -9.37 -3.68 -2.19
C LYS A 33 -8.81 -3.98 -0.81
N ALA A 34 -9.31 -5.05 -0.17
CA ALA A 34 -8.90 -5.44 1.19
C ALA A 34 -7.39 -5.75 1.27
N LYS A 35 -6.84 -6.51 0.32
CA LYS A 35 -5.40 -6.83 0.28
C LYS A 35 -4.55 -5.58 0.02
N ALA A 36 -5.01 -4.71 -0.89
CA ALA A 36 -4.35 -3.44 -1.15
C ALA A 36 -4.34 -2.54 0.10
N GLN A 37 -5.46 -2.47 0.81
CA GLN A 37 -5.62 -1.65 2.01
C GLN A 37 -4.78 -2.17 3.17
N ALA A 38 -4.77 -3.49 3.43
CA ALA A 38 -3.91 -4.08 4.45
C ALA A 38 -2.43 -3.77 4.17
N SER A 39 -2.01 -3.90 2.90
CA SER A 39 -0.64 -3.57 2.48
C SER A 39 -0.33 -2.08 2.54
N ALA A 40 -1.31 -1.20 2.30
CA ALA A 40 -1.16 0.25 2.46
C ALA A 40 -1.01 0.62 3.94
N ASN A 41 -1.86 0.05 4.81
CA ASN A 41 -1.82 0.24 6.25
C ASN A 41 -0.50 -0.25 6.83
N ALA A 42 0.00 -1.43 6.42
CA ALA A 42 1.29 -1.95 6.85
C ALA A 42 2.46 -1.02 6.46
N ARG A 43 2.44 -0.47 5.23
CA ARG A 43 3.45 0.51 4.77
C ARG A 43 3.37 1.85 5.50
N ASN A 44 2.16 2.30 5.83
CA ASN A 44 1.95 3.51 6.61
C ASN A 44 2.38 3.31 8.06
N ALA A 45 2.12 2.14 8.64
CA ALA A 45 2.53 1.78 10.00
C ALA A 45 4.05 1.58 10.12
N SER A 46 4.72 0.98 9.12
CA SER A 46 6.17 0.76 9.16
C SER A 46 6.98 2.05 9.13
N LYS A 47 6.42 3.17 8.65
CA LYS A 47 7.03 4.50 8.76
C LYS A 47 7.18 4.99 10.19
N HIS A 48 6.39 4.48 11.14
CA HIS A 48 6.44 4.89 12.54
C HIS A 48 7.50 4.16 13.37
N GLY A 49 8.38 3.39 12.73
CA GLY A 49 9.49 2.71 13.39
C GLY A 49 9.00 1.52 14.19
N PHE A 50 9.21 0.32 13.65
CA PHE A 50 9.27 -0.85 14.49
C PHE A 50 10.42 -0.65 15.49
N LYS A 51 10.11 -0.23 16.72
CA LYS A 51 11.03 -0.28 17.84
C LYS A 51 10.91 -1.67 18.45
N PRO A 52 11.89 -2.58 18.26
CA PRO A 52 11.91 -3.80 19.05
C PRO A 52 12.06 -3.37 20.51
N THR A 53 11.03 -3.55 21.32
CA THR A 53 11.17 -3.51 22.77
C THR A 53 12.06 -4.68 23.16
N ARG A 54 13.35 -4.41 23.35
CA ARG A 54 14.33 -5.36 23.86
C ARG A 54 13.82 -5.83 25.23
N ARG A 55 13.46 -7.10 25.33
CA ARG A 55 13.09 -7.75 26.59
C ARG A 55 14.35 -8.20 27.31
#